data_AF-A0A6L4YJK9-F1
#
_entry.id   AF-A0A6L4YJK9-F1
#
_cell.length_a   1.000
_cell.length_b   1.000
_cell.length_c   1.000
_cell.angle_alpha   90.00
_cell.angle_beta   90.00
_cell.angle_gamma   90.00
#
_symmetry.space_group_name_H-M   'P 1'
#
loop_
_entity.id
_entity.type
_entity.pdbx_description
1 polymer ?
#
loop_
_entity_poly.entity_id
_entity_poly.type
_entity_poly.pdbx_seq_one_letter_code
_entity_poly.pdbx_strand_id
1 'polypeptide(L)'
;MANTVQARKRARQATEQRAHNMSLRSTLRTAIKKVRKAIDAGDKSAAQAVFKESQPIIDSIADKNIVHKNLAALSLARRYTLQTKRLPSEAAFFCFRF
;
A
#
# COMPACT_ATOMS: atom_id res chain seq x y z
N MET A 1 19.57 30.70 5.73
CA MET A 1 19.60 30.23 7.14
C MET A 1 18.28 30.55 7.83
N ALA A 2 17.88 29.75 8.82
CA ALA A 2 16.72 30.04 9.67
C ALA A 2 17.06 31.21 10.61
N ASN A 3 16.91 32.43 10.09
CA ASN A 3 17.38 33.64 10.76
C ASN A 3 16.41 34.15 11.83
N THR A 4 15.15 33.73 11.81
CA THR A 4 14.16 34.06 12.85
C THR A 4 14.01 32.94 13.87
N VAL A 5 13.68 33.29 15.13
CA VAL A 5 13.47 32.33 16.22
C VAL A 5 12.37 31.32 15.87
N GLN A 6 11.33 31.78 15.17
CA GLN A 6 10.24 30.93 14.67
C GLN A 6 10.73 29.91 13.64
N ALA A 7 11.60 30.30 12.70
CA ALA A 7 12.17 29.39 11.71
C ALA A 7 13.02 28.29 12.36
N ARG A 8 13.80 28.62 13.40
CA ARG A 8 14.56 27.62 14.18
C ARG A 8 13.63 26.62 14.87
N LYS A 9 12.50 27.08 15.43
CA LYS A 9 11.48 26.19 16.02
C LYS A 9 10.86 25.25 14.97
N ARG A 10 10.48 25.78 13.81
CA ARG A 10 9.92 24.98 12.71
C ARG A 10 10.90 23.95 12.18
N ALA A 11 12.19 24.27 12.09
CA ALA A 11 13.22 23.33 11.66
C ALA A 11 13.33 22.10 12.60
N ARG A 12 13.28 22.31 13.92
CA ARG A 12 13.27 21.21 14.92
C ARG A 12 12.01 20.35 14.83
N GLN A 13 10.84 20.99 14.70
CA GLN A 13 9.58 20.27 14.53
C GLN A 13 9.55 19.45 13.23
N ALA A 14 10.11 20.00 12.14
CA ALA A 14 10.17 19.32 10.86
C ALA A 14 11.05 18.06 10.91
N THR A 15 12.15 18.06 11.65
CA THR A 15 12.99 16.86 11.80
C THR A 15 12.27 15.72 12.52
N GLU A 16 11.54 16.03 13.59
CA GLU A 16 10.76 15.06 14.37
C GLU A 16 9.60 14.49 13.54
N GLN A 17 8.82 15.36 12.90
CA GLN A 17 7.71 14.96 12.03
C GLN A 17 8.20 14.13 10.84
N ARG A 18 9.37 14.47 10.27
CA ARG A 18 9.97 13.70 9.17
C ARG A 18 10.33 12.29 9.61
N ALA A 19 10.92 12.11 10.79
CA ALA A 19 11.27 10.79 11.31
C ALA A 19 10.02 9.90 11.49
N HIS A 20 8.97 10.45 12.10
CA HIS A 20 7.70 9.75 12.29
C HIS A 20 6.99 9.42 10.97
N ASN A 21 6.95 10.38 10.03
CA ASN A 21 6.31 10.15 8.73
C ASN A 21 7.11 9.16 7.88
N MET A 22 8.43 9.09 8.05
CA MET A 22 9.28 8.11 7.38
C MET A 22 8.96 6.69 7.85
N SER A 23 8.82 6.46 9.15
CA SER A 23 8.51 5.11 9.67
C SER A 23 7.18 4.59 9.15
N LEU A 24 6.13 5.43 9.15
CA LEU A 24 4.80 5.06 8.64
C LEU A 24 4.80 4.76 7.14
N ARG A 25 5.55 5.53 6.33
CA ARG A 25 5.74 5.24 4.90
C ARG A 25 6.47 3.92 4.67
N SER A 26 7.47 3.61 5.49
CA SER A 26 8.22 2.33 5.41
C SER A 26 7.34 1.13 5.77
N THR A 27 6.48 1.26 6.78
CA THR A 27 5.51 0.22 7.17
C THR A 27 4.52 -0.07 6.03
N LEU A 28 3.95 0.98 5.43
CA LEU A 28 3.06 0.85 4.26
C LEU A 28 3.75 0.09 3.11
N ARG A 29 4.97 0.51 2.75
CA ARG A 29 5.75 -0.14 1.67
C ARG A 29 6.05 -1.61 1.99
N THR A 30 6.30 -1.93 3.25
CA THR A 30 6.58 -3.29 3.70
C THR A 30 5.35 -4.19 3.61
N ALA A 31 4.18 -3.72 4.07
CA ALA A 31 2.91 -4.44 3.92
C ALA A 31 2.61 -4.72 2.44
N ILE A 32 2.81 -3.71 1.58
CA ILE A 32 2.65 -3.87 0.13
C ILE A 32 3.61 -4.93 -0.42
N LYS A 33 4.88 -4.94 0.03
CA LYS A 33 5.87 -5.93 -0.42
C LYS A 33 5.51 -7.35 0.02
N LYS A 34 5.01 -7.55 1.24
CA LYS A 34 4.57 -8.86 1.76
C LYS A 34 3.46 -9.46 0.90
N VAL A 35 2.42 -8.68 0.61
CA VAL A 35 1.32 -9.15 -0.24
C VAL A 35 1.82 -9.44 -1.67
N ARG A 36 2.80 -8.68 -2.21
CA ARG A 36 3.37 -8.98 -3.54
C ARG A 36 4.09 -10.33 -3.55
N LYS A 37 4.93 -10.59 -2.55
CA LYS A 37 5.63 -11.88 -2.42
C LYS A 37 4.66 -13.05 -2.29
N ALA A 38 3.59 -12.90 -1.52
CA ALA A 38 2.56 -13.94 -1.36
C ALA A 38 1.83 -14.23 -2.68
N ILE A 39 1.59 -13.21 -3.52
CA ILE A 39 0.97 -13.37 -4.84
C ILE A 39 1.95 -14.01 -5.84
N ASP A 40 3.25 -13.76 -5.72
CA ASP A 40 4.28 -14.41 -6.55
C ASP A 40 4.51 -15.89 -6.19
N ALA A 41 4.22 -16.28 -4.94
CA ALA A 41 4.28 -17.68 -4.50
C ALA A 41 3.13 -18.55 -5.03
N GLY A 42 2.04 -17.98 -5.54
CA GLY A 42 0.97 -18.71 -6.21
C GLY A 42 -0.15 -19.27 -5.32
N ASP A 43 -0.05 -19.16 -4.00
CA ASP A 43 -1.04 -19.70 -3.06
C ASP A 43 -2.20 -18.72 -2.78
N LYS A 44 -3.38 -19.03 -3.32
CA LYS A 44 -4.58 -18.16 -3.24
C LYS A 44 -5.09 -17.97 -1.80
N SER A 45 -5.06 -19.03 -0.98
CA SER A 45 -5.51 -19.00 0.42
C SER A 45 -4.61 -18.13 1.29
N ALA A 46 -3.30 -18.34 1.21
CA ALA A 46 -2.32 -17.57 1.97
C ALA A 46 -2.30 -16.09 1.55
N ALA A 47 -2.48 -15.79 0.26
CA ALA A 47 -2.53 -14.42 -0.24
C ALA A 47 -3.76 -13.64 0.30
N GLN A 48 -4.90 -14.30 0.49
CA GLN A 48 -6.10 -13.65 1.04
C GLN A 48 -5.95 -13.34 2.54
N ALA A 49 -5.33 -14.23 3.31
CA ALA A 49 -5.07 -13.99 4.73
C ALA A 49 -4.13 -12.79 4.94
N VAL A 50 -2.99 -12.78 4.23
CA VAL A 50 -2.01 -11.69 4.30
C VAL A 50 -2.59 -10.37 3.79
N PHE A 51 -3.51 -10.41 2.84
CA PHE A 51 -4.22 -9.24 2.36
C PHE A 51 -5.17 -8.65 3.42
N LYS A 52 -5.96 -9.49 4.09
CA LYS A 52 -6.87 -9.04 5.18
C LYS A 52 -6.11 -8.39 6.33
N GLU A 53 -4.95 -8.92 6.70
CA GLU A 53 -4.08 -8.33 7.72
C GLU A 53 -3.47 -6.99 7.29
N SER A 54 -3.18 -6.85 6.00
CA SER A 54 -2.54 -5.64 5.46
C SER A 54 -3.53 -4.48 5.24
N GLN A 55 -4.82 -4.78 5.06
CA GLN A 55 -5.89 -3.81 4.82
C GLN A 55 -6.01 -2.75 5.93
N PRO A 56 -6.20 -3.09 7.23
CA PRO A 56 -6.37 -2.10 8.29
C PRO A 56 -5.13 -1.22 8.51
N ILE A 57 -3.94 -1.78 8.25
CA ILE A 57 -2.68 -1.03 8.35
C ILE A 57 -2.63 0.07 7.29
N ILE A 58 -3.07 -0.21 6.07
CA ILE A 58 -3.06 0.76 4.97
C ILE A 58 -4.11 1.86 5.22
N ASP A 59 -5.31 1.47 5.66
CA ASP A 59 -6.41 2.40 5.89
C ASP A 59 -6.10 3.35 7.07
N SER A 60 -5.55 2.83 8.17
CA SER A 60 -5.12 3.65 9.32
C SER A 60 -3.98 4.65 8.99
N ILE A 61 -3.16 4.37 7.97
CA ILE A 61 -2.11 5.28 7.49
C ILE A 61 -2.71 6.33 6.55
N ALA A 62 -3.73 5.97 5.77
CA ALA A 62 -4.45 6.88 4.88
C ALA A 62 -5.26 7.91 5.67
N ASP A 63 -5.87 7.52 6.79
CA ASP A 63 -6.62 8.43 7.67
C ASP A 63 -5.74 9.52 8.30
N LYS A 64 -4.47 9.21 8.55
CA LYS A 64 -3.47 10.17 9.06
C LYS A 64 -3.01 11.18 8.00
N ASN A 65 -3.57 11.15 6.79
CA ASN A 65 -3.24 12.02 5.66
C ASN A 65 -1.75 12.02 5.25
N ILE A 66 -0.98 11.00 5.67
CA ILE A 66 0.43 10.84 5.29
C ILE A 66 0.51 10.45 3.80
N VAL A 67 -0.46 9.67 3.35
CA VAL A 67 -0.71 9.35 1.95
C VAL A 67 -2.09 9.85 1.59
N HIS A 68 -2.24 10.46 0.42
CA HIS A 68 -3.55 10.88 -0.05
C HIS A 68 -4.45 9.65 -0.20
N LYS A 69 -5.69 9.75 0.27
CA LYS A 69 -6.75 8.75 0.12
C LYS A 69 -6.85 8.17 -1.30
N ASN A 70 -6.70 9.00 -2.34
CA ASN A 70 -6.72 8.56 -3.74
C ASN A 70 -5.50 7.72 -4.12
N LEU A 71 -4.31 8.03 -3.60
CA LEU A 71 -3.11 7.20 -3.80
C LEU A 71 -3.22 5.86 -3.06
N ALA A 72 -3.83 5.83 -1.88
CA ALA A 72 -4.13 4.61 -1.15
C ALA A 72 -5.18 3.76 -1.92
N ALA A 73 -6.27 4.38 -2.38
CA ALA A 73 -7.31 3.73 -3.17
C ALA A 73 -6.81 3.23 -4.53
N LEU A 74 -5.96 3.99 -5.23
CA LEU A 74 -5.28 3.54 -6.46
C LEU A 74 -4.37 2.33 -6.17
N SER A 75 -3.67 2.33 -5.04
CA SER A 75 -2.83 1.20 -4.62
C SER A 75 -3.69 -0.04 -4.32
N LEU A 76 -4.86 0.15 -3.73
CA LEU A 76 -5.81 -0.91 -3.42
C LEU A 76 -6.51 -1.45 -4.69
N ALA A 77 -7.05 -0.57 -5.53
CA ALA A 77 -7.72 -0.90 -6.80
C ALA A 77 -6.78 -1.56 -7.81
N ARG A 78 -5.53 -1.08 -7.92
CA ARG A 78 -4.48 -1.76 -8.71
C ARG A 78 -4.22 -3.17 -8.20
N ARG A 79 -4.35 -3.42 -6.89
CA ARG A 79 -4.09 -4.75 -6.31
C ARG A 79 -5.27 -5.71 -6.42
N TYR A 80 -6.50 -5.21 -6.29
CA TYR A 80 -7.70 -5.98 -6.62
C TYR A 80 -7.72 -6.38 -8.09
N THR A 81 -7.35 -5.47 -9.00
CA THR A 81 -7.26 -5.79 -10.44
C THR A 81 -6.11 -6.75 -10.79
N LEU A 82 -5.04 -6.81 -9.99
CA LEU A 82 -4.00 -7.83 -10.14
C LEU A 82 -4.47 -9.22 -9.67
N GLN A 83 -5.32 -9.31 -8.64
CA GLN A 83 -5.95 -10.57 -8.24
C GLN A 83 -6.85 -11.13 -9.35
N THR A 84 -7.58 -10.27 -10.07
CA THR A 84 -8.49 -10.73 -11.14
C THR A 84 -7.75 -11.11 -12.42
N LYS A 85 -6.64 -10.44 -12.76
CA LYS A 85 -5.87 -10.70 -13.99
C LYS A 85 -4.89 -11.89 -13.91
N ARG A 86 -4.50 -12.34 -12.71
CA ARG A 86 -3.57 -13.48 -12.53
C ARG A 86 -4.27 -14.82 -12.32
N LEU A 87 -5.61 -14.85 -12.29
CA LEU A 87 -6.33 -16.09 -12.53
C LEU A 87 -6.24 -16.37 -14.03
N PRO A 88 -5.61 -17.47 -14.48
CA PRO A 88 -5.98 -17.99 -15.78
C PRO A 88 -7.47 -18.33 -15.65
N SER A 89 -8.32 -17.51 -16.27
CA SER A 89 -9.58 -18.01 -16.78
C SER A 89 -9.23 -19.02 -17.88
N GLU A 90 -8.90 -20.25 -17.48
CA GLU A 90 -8.94 -21.40 -18.39
C GLU A 90 -10.34 -21.61 -18.97
N ALA A 91 -11.37 -20.90 -18.47
CA ALA A 91 -12.73 -20.95 -18.97
C ALA A 91 -12.99 -20.14 -20.27
N ALA A 92 -12.00 -19.44 -20.85
CA ALA A 92 -12.23 -18.61 -22.05
C ALA A 92 -11.80 -19.25 -23.38
N PHE A 93 -11.19 -20.44 -23.38
CA PHE A 93 -10.64 -21.06 -24.59
C PHE A 93 -11.56 -22.07 -25.30
N PHE A 94 -12.77 -22.34 -24.79
CA PHE A 94 -13.63 -23.40 -25.34
C PHE A 94 -15.09 -22.99 -25.70
N CYS A 95 -15.43 -21.71 -25.71
CA CYS A 95 -16.80 -21.27 -26.08
C CYS A 95 -16.83 -20.26 -27.24
N PHE A 96 -15.94 -20.42 -28.22
CA PHE A 96 -16.09 -19.80 -29.55
C PHE A 96 -15.56 -20.75 -30.64
N ARG A 97 -16.09 -21.98 -30.61
CA ARG A 97 -16.04 -22.93 -31.73
C ARG A 97 -17.44 -23.55 -31.89
N PHE A 98 -18.37 -22.72 -32.34
CA PHE A 98 -19.31 -23.06 -33.40
C PHE A 98 -19.89 -21.76 -33.94
#